data_AF-A0A2M7NWM4-F1
#
_entry.id   AF-A0A2M7NWM4-F1
#
_cell.length_a   1.000
_cell.length_b   1.000
_cell.length_c   1.000
_cell.angle_alpha   90.00
_cell.angle_beta   90.00
_cell.angle_gamma   90.00
#
_symmetry.space_group_name_H-M   'P 1'
#
loop_
_entity.id
_entity.type
_entity.pdbx_description
1 polymer ?
#
loop_
_entity_poly.entity_id
_entity_poly.type
_entity_poly.pdbx_seq_one_letter_code
_entity_poly.pdbx_strand_id
1 'polypeptide(L)'
;MLQVYIKRLKGSFRKPPPEADFAGLNAADKLALRILCAAAFFLLFLSPARAIKFDGVSWEAGDIDLTRQIKKNVTVENDSAENLELRTRVSCECLGVHPKTLSLKPGESAALGIIFNPDGEKGSVRHSVYFETDAGDFINYFVSARVEPVFDIYFFYDENCPKCGKIIEEIEALRSKYNFRLRKLLISERQNFEFLARLEKRLGVRKDRFPVLAVGGELLAGSAEISGGAVRALSAFSSYPPETAVFDADSGRAAVLEKYGTLKFFPVAAAALVDGINPCAFAGIIFLISYMSFVMKKPKREIVIFGSGYCAGVGALYFLFGLGLMELVRGLTLMKAAGRAFYFLMGVLTALLAILSVRDVIVFRKGGEPALKVPDALRDRMREVSSKLLGRGTTFLYAFLIGGVVSSFEFVCTGQIYLPTIAYVVSTASYRAQALFSLLLYSVFFTLPLLAVFIFVFTGMSSVGMITFLKKHVVTAKLLNALLFGAFSAYLFFFALSG
;
A
#
# COMPACT_ATOMS: atom_id res chain seq x y z
N MET A 1 -18.76 -34.86 23.59
CA MET A 1 -19.76 -35.93 23.84
C MET A 1 -19.32 -36.88 24.94
N LEU A 2 -18.17 -37.57 24.82
CA LEU A 2 -17.70 -38.55 25.82
C LEU A 2 -17.47 -37.96 27.24
N GLN A 3 -16.86 -36.78 27.34
CA GLN A 3 -16.62 -36.13 28.64
C GLN A 3 -17.89 -35.65 29.37
N VAL A 4 -18.96 -35.32 28.62
CA VAL A 4 -20.26 -34.93 29.20
C VAL A 4 -20.95 -36.14 29.82
N TYR A 5 -20.80 -37.31 29.20
CA TYR A 5 -21.30 -38.59 29.73
C TYR A 5 -20.56 -39.01 31.01
N ILE A 6 -19.23 -38.84 31.05
CA ILE A 6 -18.40 -39.12 32.23
C ILE A 6 -18.75 -38.20 33.41
N LYS A 7 -19.05 -36.92 33.15
CA LYS A 7 -19.44 -35.96 34.19
C LYS A 7 -20.83 -36.28 34.79
N ARG A 8 -21.77 -36.80 33.97
CA ARG A 8 -23.07 -37.33 34.46
C ARG A 8 -22.91 -38.57 35.33
N LEU A 9 -22.01 -39.49 34.97
CA LEU A 9 -21.72 -40.69 35.77
C LEU A 9 -21.12 -40.36 37.14
N LYS A 10 -20.20 -39.38 37.23
CA LYS A 10 -19.64 -38.94 38.53
C LYS A 10 -20.67 -38.34 39.49
N GLY A 11 -21.79 -37.81 38.99
CA GLY A 11 -22.88 -37.27 39.82
C GLY A 11 -23.68 -38.37 40.55
N SER A 12 -23.84 -39.54 39.92
CA SER A 12 -24.62 -40.65 40.49
C SER A 12 -23.91 -41.39 41.63
N PHE A 13 -22.58 -41.31 41.73
CA PHE A 13 -21.79 -41.99 42.78
C PHE A 13 -21.50 -41.12 44.01
N ARG A 14 -22.13 -39.94 44.14
CA ARG A 14 -21.87 -38.99 45.24
C ARG A 14 -22.66 -39.28 46.53
N LYS A 15 -23.59 -40.24 46.49
CA LYS A 15 -24.20 -40.80 47.70
C LYS A 15 -23.56 -42.17 47.95
N PRO A 16 -23.13 -42.48 49.20
CA PRO A 16 -22.77 -43.85 49.51
C PRO A 16 -23.97 -44.74 49.17
N PRO A 17 -23.76 -45.90 48.52
CA PRO A 17 -24.86 -46.83 48.33
C PRO A 17 -25.41 -47.20 49.72
N PRO A 18 -26.74 -47.34 49.91
CA PRO A 18 -27.25 -48.01 51.09
C PRO A 18 -26.57 -49.38 51.19
N GLU A 19 -26.30 -49.86 52.40
CA GLU A 19 -25.77 -51.21 52.64
C GLU A 19 -26.62 -52.22 51.87
N ALA A 20 -26.15 -52.58 50.68
CA ALA A 20 -26.82 -53.51 49.80
C ALA A 20 -26.37 -54.89 50.24
N ASP A 21 -27.31 -55.64 50.80
CA ASP A 21 -27.10 -57.01 51.25
C ASP A 21 -26.82 -57.91 50.01
N PHE A 22 -25.56 -58.28 49.78
CA PHE A 22 -25.12 -59.04 48.60
C PHE A 22 -25.23 -60.56 48.79
N ALA A 23 -26.18 -61.01 49.61
CA ALA A 23 -26.39 -62.43 49.93
C ALA A 23 -27.03 -63.24 48.79
N GLY A 24 -27.71 -62.59 47.83
CA GLY A 24 -28.52 -63.28 46.80
C GLY A 24 -27.93 -63.41 45.38
N LEU A 25 -26.71 -62.92 45.11
CA LEU A 25 -26.15 -62.91 43.75
C LEU A 25 -25.37 -64.19 43.41
N ASN A 26 -25.67 -64.74 42.24
CA ASN A 26 -25.05 -65.91 41.63
C ASN A 26 -23.55 -65.65 41.39
N ALA A 27 -22.72 -66.70 41.36
CA ALA A 27 -21.27 -66.56 41.21
C ALA A 27 -20.86 -65.77 39.93
N ALA A 28 -21.63 -65.90 38.85
CA ALA A 28 -21.43 -65.18 37.59
C ALA A 28 -21.65 -63.67 37.74
N ASP A 29 -22.67 -63.24 38.49
CA ASP A 29 -22.99 -61.82 38.65
C ASP A 29 -22.01 -61.14 39.61
N LYS A 30 -21.52 -61.86 40.63
CA LYS A 30 -20.43 -61.38 41.50
C LYS A 30 -19.12 -61.21 40.73
N LEU A 31 -18.84 -62.10 39.77
CA LEU A 31 -17.67 -62.00 38.90
C LEU A 31 -17.82 -60.84 37.91
N ALA A 32 -18.99 -60.68 37.28
CA ALA A 32 -19.28 -59.58 36.37
C ALA A 32 -19.17 -58.21 37.07
N LEU A 33 -19.68 -58.09 38.30
CA LEU A 33 -19.59 -56.86 39.09
C LEU A 33 -18.13 -56.54 39.48
N ARG A 34 -17.33 -57.56 39.84
CA ARG A 34 -15.90 -57.38 40.12
C ARG A 34 -15.11 -56.96 38.88
N ILE A 35 -15.43 -57.52 37.71
CA ILE A 35 -14.80 -57.15 36.43
C ILE A 35 -15.22 -55.73 36.03
N LEU A 36 -16.49 -55.36 36.19
CA LEU A 36 -16.98 -54.01 35.92
C LEU A 36 -16.37 -52.96 36.86
N CYS A 37 -16.24 -53.27 38.16
CA CYS A 37 -15.55 -52.41 39.11
C CYS A 37 -14.05 -52.31 38.79
N ALA A 38 -13.38 -53.42 38.46
CA ALA A 38 -11.97 -53.41 38.07
C ALA A 38 -11.75 -52.65 36.76
N ALA A 39 -12.62 -52.80 35.77
CA ALA A 39 -12.58 -52.06 34.52
C ALA A 39 -12.87 -50.57 34.72
N ALA A 40 -13.83 -50.21 35.58
CA ALA A 40 -14.11 -48.82 35.94
C ALA A 40 -12.94 -48.19 36.71
N PHE A 41 -12.28 -48.96 37.60
CA PHE A 41 -11.10 -48.53 38.33
C PHE A 41 -9.88 -48.39 37.41
N PHE A 42 -9.71 -49.30 36.45
CA PHE A 42 -8.66 -49.25 35.43
C PHE A 42 -8.88 -48.09 34.44
N LEU A 43 -10.13 -47.81 34.06
CA LEU A 43 -10.50 -46.64 33.23
C LEU A 43 -10.33 -45.31 33.98
N LEU A 44 -10.48 -45.29 35.31
CA LEU A 44 -10.14 -44.14 36.15
C LEU A 44 -8.63 -43.89 36.21
N PHE A 45 -7.80 -44.94 36.16
CA PHE A 45 -6.33 -44.86 36.08
C PHE A 45 -5.81 -44.51 34.67
N LEU A 46 -6.60 -44.73 33.62
CA LEU A 46 -6.24 -44.43 32.22
C LEU A 46 -6.52 -42.98 31.78
N SER A 47 -7.12 -42.15 32.62
CA SER A 47 -7.19 -40.71 32.35
C SER A 47 -5.91 -40.08 32.91
N PRO A 48 -4.92 -39.67 32.08
CA PRO A 48 -3.77 -38.96 32.61
C PRO A 48 -4.27 -37.74 33.38
N ALA A 49 -3.88 -37.65 34.65
CA ALA A 49 -4.04 -36.42 35.40
C ALA A 49 -3.32 -35.33 34.60
N ARG A 50 -4.01 -34.21 34.31
CA ARG A 50 -3.40 -33.09 33.60
C ARG A 50 -2.19 -32.62 34.40
N ALA A 51 -1.06 -32.45 33.73
CA ALA A 51 0.16 -31.91 34.33
C ALA A 51 -0.01 -30.44 34.74
N ILE A 52 -0.99 -29.73 34.15
CA ILE A 52 -1.27 -28.32 34.43
C ILE A 52 -2.66 -28.08 35.03
N LYS A 53 -2.73 -27.25 36.07
CA LYS A 53 -3.95 -26.73 36.69
C LYS A 53 -4.13 -25.24 36.37
N PHE A 54 -5.39 -24.83 36.21
CA PHE A 54 -5.79 -23.44 35.96
C PHE A 54 -6.83 -23.01 37.00
N ASP A 55 -6.79 -21.75 37.41
CA ASP A 55 -7.80 -21.15 38.29
C ASP A 55 -9.20 -21.03 37.65
N GLY A 56 -9.29 -21.12 36.33
CA GLY A 56 -10.53 -21.15 35.57
C GLY A 56 -10.33 -21.65 34.13
N VAL A 57 -11.43 -21.94 33.44
CA VAL A 57 -11.43 -22.44 32.04
C VAL A 57 -12.02 -21.44 31.05
N SER A 58 -12.47 -20.29 31.52
CA SER A 58 -13.01 -19.21 30.70
C SER A 58 -12.95 -17.85 31.40
N TRP A 59 -12.98 -16.81 30.58
CA TRP A 59 -13.17 -15.42 30.97
C TRP A 59 -14.42 -14.88 30.31
N GLU A 60 -15.43 -14.61 31.14
CA GLU A 60 -16.60 -13.83 30.76
C GLU A 60 -16.33 -12.36 31.13
N ALA A 61 -16.04 -11.54 30.13
CA ALA A 61 -15.69 -10.13 30.31
C ALA A 61 -16.93 -9.23 30.56
N GLY A 62 -18.13 -9.73 30.27
CA GLY A 62 -19.37 -8.95 30.36
C GLY A 62 -19.55 -8.00 29.17
N ASP A 63 -20.29 -6.93 29.40
CA ASP A 63 -20.46 -5.84 28.44
C ASP A 63 -19.20 -4.96 28.43
N ILE A 64 -18.63 -4.74 27.25
CA ILE A 64 -17.38 -4.01 27.07
C ILE A 64 -17.51 -2.94 25.98
N ASP A 65 -16.88 -1.80 26.21
CA ASP A 65 -16.77 -0.73 25.23
C ASP A 65 -15.65 -1.03 24.22
N LEU A 66 -15.91 -0.74 22.93
CA LEU A 66 -14.99 -0.88 21.79
C LEU A 66 -13.68 -0.10 21.94
N THR A 67 -13.61 0.85 22.87
CA THR A 67 -12.49 1.80 22.97
C THR A 67 -11.40 1.40 23.94
N ARG A 68 -11.59 0.33 24.74
CA ARG A 68 -10.66 -0.05 25.82
C ARG A 68 -10.24 -1.51 25.74
N GLN A 69 -8.92 -1.74 25.67
CA GLN A 69 -8.37 -3.08 25.88
C GLN A 69 -8.56 -3.49 27.34
N ILE A 70 -9.00 -4.72 27.53
CA ILE A 70 -9.22 -5.32 28.85
C ILE A 70 -8.18 -6.41 29.08
N LYS A 71 -7.81 -6.63 30.35
CA LYS A 71 -6.84 -7.64 30.74
C LYS A 71 -7.34 -8.44 31.93
N LYS A 72 -7.12 -9.75 31.91
CA LYS A 72 -7.33 -10.65 33.05
C LYS A 72 -6.08 -11.48 33.28
N ASN A 73 -5.69 -11.60 34.55
CA ASN A 73 -4.63 -12.53 34.94
C ASN A 73 -5.25 -13.90 35.24
N VAL A 74 -4.62 -14.95 34.72
CA VAL A 74 -4.98 -16.36 34.91
C VAL A 74 -3.82 -17.05 35.58
N THR A 75 -4.08 -17.72 36.69
CA THR A 75 -3.07 -18.46 37.44
C THR A 75 -2.96 -19.88 36.91
N VAL A 76 -1.74 -20.29 36.60
CA VAL A 76 -1.41 -21.65 36.18
C VAL A 76 -0.45 -22.29 37.17
N GLU A 77 -0.64 -23.58 37.44
CA GLU A 77 0.17 -24.36 38.37
C GLU A 77 0.61 -25.66 37.70
N ASN A 78 1.87 -26.03 37.91
CA ASN A 78 2.40 -27.33 37.50
C ASN A 78 2.13 -28.38 38.60
N ASP A 79 1.20 -29.29 38.33
CA ASP A 79 0.80 -30.40 39.22
C ASP A 79 1.56 -31.71 38.91
N SER A 80 2.52 -31.66 37.98
CA SER A 80 3.34 -32.81 37.62
C SER A 80 4.63 -32.89 38.45
N ALA A 81 5.26 -34.07 38.42
CA ALA A 81 6.55 -34.30 39.08
C ALA A 81 7.75 -33.79 38.26
N GLU A 82 7.53 -33.30 37.04
CA GLU A 82 8.57 -32.84 36.12
C GLU A 82 8.44 -31.35 35.81
N ASN A 83 9.48 -30.74 35.24
CA ASN A 83 9.38 -29.37 34.76
C ASN A 83 8.44 -29.33 33.56
N LEU A 84 7.62 -28.29 33.49
CA LEU A 84 6.61 -28.14 32.45
C LEU A 84 6.88 -26.90 31.62
N GLU A 85 6.91 -27.04 30.29
CA GLU A 85 6.95 -25.91 29.36
C GLU A 85 5.56 -25.63 28.79
N LEU A 86 4.99 -24.48 29.15
CA LEU A 86 3.69 -24.02 28.67
C LEU A 86 3.88 -23.03 27.51
N ARG A 87 3.19 -23.28 26.39
CA ARG A 87 3.14 -22.42 25.20
C ARG A 87 1.72 -21.97 24.93
N THR A 88 1.58 -20.73 24.45
CA THR A 88 0.28 -20.12 24.18
C THR A 88 0.09 -19.78 22.70
N ARG A 89 -1.12 -20.03 22.18
CA ARG A 89 -1.57 -19.58 20.86
C ARG A 89 -2.93 -18.92 20.98
N VAL A 90 -3.25 -18.00 20.08
CA VAL A 90 -4.51 -17.26 20.08
C VAL A 90 -5.26 -17.48 18.78
N SER A 91 -6.58 -17.40 18.83
CA SER A 91 -7.47 -17.59 17.66
C SER A 91 -7.66 -16.34 16.79
N CYS A 92 -7.29 -15.16 17.28
CA CYS A 92 -7.39 -13.89 16.58
C CYS A 92 -6.23 -12.96 16.97
N GLU A 93 -5.98 -11.93 16.15
CA GLU A 93 -5.09 -10.81 16.49
C GLU A 93 -5.65 -9.93 17.61
N CYS A 94 -6.97 -10.02 17.86
CA CYS A 94 -7.67 -9.33 18.93
C CYS A 94 -7.29 -9.82 20.35
N LEU A 95 -6.57 -10.94 20.48
CA LEU A 95 -6.12 -11.51 21.74
C LEU A 95 -4.60 -11.50 21.87
N GLY A 96 -4.12 -11.18 23.07
CA GLY A 96 -2.71 -11.29 23.45
C GLY A 96 -2.53 -12.05 24.76
N VAL A 97 -1.41 -12.77 24.91
CA VAL A 97 -1.05 -13.46 26.16
C VAL A 97 0.38 -13.15 26.53
N HIS A 98 0.61 -12.79 27.80
CA HIS A 98 1.94 -12.45 28.32
C HIS A 98 2.20 -13.11 29.69
N PRO A 99 3.34 -13.81 29.87
CA PRO A 99 4.29 -14.21 28.83
C PRO A 99 3.69 -15.24 27.83
N LYS A 100 4.27 -15.32 26.62
CA LYS A 100 3.83 -16.28 25.58
C LYS A 100 4.26 -17.73 25.86
N THR A 101 5.41 -17.87 26.50
CA THR A 101 5.99 -19.15 26.93
C THR A 101 6.37 -19.01 28.40
N LEU A 102 6.16 -20.07 29.17
CA LEU A 102 6.40 -20.10 30.61
C LEU A 102 6.95 -21.48 30.98
N SER A 103 8.00 -21.52 31.79
CA SER A 103 8.56 -22.75 32.34
C SER A 103 8.25 -22.80 33.83
N LEU A 104 7.66 -23.90 34.30
CA LEU A 104 7.23 -24.08 35.67
C LEU A 104 7.89 -25.31 36.27
N LYS A 105 8.50 -25.17 37.45
CA LYS A 105 8.97 -26.30 38.25
C LYS A 105 7.78 -27.05 38.89
N PRO A 106 7.96 -28.30 39.33
CA PRO A 106 6.93 -29.03 40.08
C PRO A 106 6.39 -28.21 41.26
N GLY A 107 5.06 -28.04 41.32
CA GLY A 107 4.37 -27.25 42.35
C GLY A 107 4.49 -25.73 42.20
N GLU A 108 5.14 -25.22 41.16
CA GLU A 108 5.25 -23.78 40.91
C GLU A 108 3.97 -23.24 40.27
N SER A 109 3.54 -22.07 40.74
CA SER A 109 2.42 -21.31 40.19
C SER A 109 2.89 -19.99 39.60
N ALA A 110 2.32 -19.59 38.47
CA ALA A 110 2.58 -18.28 37.87
C ALA A 110 1.31 -17.67 37.27
N ALA A 111 1.30 -16.34 37.14
CA ALA A 111 0.20 -15.59 36.54
C ALA A 111 0.49 -15.22 35.08
N LEU A 112 -0.45 -15.52 34.20
CA LEU A 112 -0.44 -15.16 32.78
C LEU A 112 -1.49 -14.09 32.51
N GLY A 113 -1.11 -12.99 31.88
CA GLY A 113 -2.03 -11.93 31.49
C GLY A 113 -2.63 -12.18 30.11
N ILE A 114 -3.93 -12.42 30.04
CA ILE A 114 -4.71 -12.45 28.80
C ILE A 114 -5.25 -11.04 28.53
N ILE A 115 -4.98 -10.50 27.34
CA ILE A 115 -5.41 -9.18 26.88
C ILE A 115 -6.41 -9.38 25.73
N PHE A 116 -7.53 -8.67 25.77
CA PHE A 116 -8.50 -8.62 24.67
C PHE A 116 -8.68 -7.18 24.18
N ASN A 117 -8.50 -7.01 22.87
CA ASN A 117 -8.72 -5.77 22.14
C ASN A 117 -10.02 -5.89 21.34
N PRO A 118 -11.09 -5.17 21.73
CA PRO A 118 -12.39 -5.30 21.07
C PRO A 118 -12.46 -4.58 19.71
N ASP A 119 -11.41 -3.87 19.27
CA ASP A 119 -11.48 -3.10 18.03
C ASP A 119 -11.82 -3.96 16.79
N GLY A 120 -12.94 -3.63 16.13
CA GLY A 120 -13.44 -4.34 14.95
C GLY A 120 -14.49 -5.42 15.26
N GLU A 121 -14.66 -5.79 16.52
CA GLU A 121 -15.66 -6.76 16.97
C GLU A 121 -17.04 -6.10 17.14
N LYS A 122 -18.13 -6.86 17.01
CA LYS A 122 -19.51 -6.35 17.17
C LYS A 122 -20.40 -7.38 17.86
N GLY A 123 -21.21 -6.93 18.83
CA GLY A 123 -22.17 -7.78 19.50
C GLY A 123 -21.52 -8.84 20.39
N SER A 124 -22.13 -10.02 20.49
CA SER A 124 -21.61 -11.09 21.36
C SER A 124 -20.49 -11.87 20.65
N VAL A 125 -19.29 -11.84 21.21
CA VAL A 125 -18.09 -12.44 20.60
C VAL A 125 -17.46 -13.48 21.52
N ARG A 126 -16.82 -14.49 20.92
CA ARG A 126 -16.17 -15.59 21.63
C ARG A 126 -14.91 -16.02 20.90
N HIS A 127 -13.79 -15.91 21.59
CA HIS A 127 -12.47 -16.29 21.08
C HIS A 127 -11.80 -17.33 21.99
N SER A 128 -10.79 -17.99 21.46
CA SER A 128 -10.03 -19.06 22.13
C SER A 128 -8.57 -18.66 22.33
N VAL A 129 -8.06 -18.96 23.51
CA VAL A 129 -6.62 -19.05 23.83
C VAL A 129 -6.29 -20.52 24.03
N TYR A 130 -5.32 -21.01 23.26
CA TYR A 130 -4.85 -22.38 23.32
C TYR A 130 -3.58 -22.46 24.16
N PHE A 131 -3.62 -23.31 25.17
CA PHE A 131 -2.50 -23.62 26.06
C PHE A 131 -2.02 -25.04 25.74
N GLU A 132 -0.76 -25.15 25.35
CA GLU A 132 -0.08 -26.40 24.97
C GLU A 132 1.08 -26.64 25.92
N THR A 133 1.21 -27.86 26.46
CA THR A 133 2.39 -28.25 27.24
C THR A 133 3.21 -29.30 26.50
N ASP A 134 4.50 -29.38 26.82
CA ASP A 134 5.40 -30.46 26.39
C ASP A 134 5.00 -31.84 26.93
N ALA A 135 4.29 -31.89 28.06
CA ALA A 135 3.65 -33.09 28.61
C ALA A 135 2.39 -33.55 27.81
N GLY A 136 1.99 -32.82 26.76
CA GLY A 136 0.88 -33.18 25.89
C GLY A 136 -0.49 -32.69 26.36
N ASP A 137 -0.56 -31.82 27.37
CA ASP A 137 -1.82 -31.17 27.75
C ASP A 137 -2.20 -30.12 26.70
N PHE A 138 -3.48 -30.11 26.34
CA PHE A 138 -4.08 -29.10 25.49
C PHE A 138 -5.34 -28.53 26.15
N ILE A 139 -5.32 -27.23 26.42
CA ILE A 139 -6.43 -26.52 27.07
C ILE A 139 -6.90 -25.38 26.16
N ASN A 140 -8.19 -25.40 25.83
CA ASN A 140 -8.85 -24.30 25.15
C ASN A 140 -9.57 -23.42 26.19
N TYR A 141 -9.06 -22.22 26.38
CA TYR A 141 -9.61 -21.21 27.29
C TYR A 141 -10.43 -20.19 26.49
N PHE A 142 -11.70 -20.07 26.84
CA PHE A 142 -12.61 -19.18 26.12
C PHE A 142 -12.60 -17.77 26.70
N VAL A 143 -12.48 -16.76 25.84
CA VAL A 143 -12.72 -15.35 26.16
C VAL A 143 -14.02 -14.95 25.48
N SER A 144 -15.02 -14.56 26.26
CA SER A 144 -16.32 -14.10 25.75
C SER A 144 -16.68 -12.74 26.29
N ALA A 145 -17.18 -11.88 25.41
CA ALA A 145 -17.60 -10.52 25.73
C ALA A 145 -18.83 -10.12 24.90
N ARG A 146 -19.60 -9.16 25.39
CA ARG A 146 -20.58 -8.44 24.56
C ARG A 146 -20.04 -7.05 24.29
N VAL A 147 -19.73 -6.80 23.04
CA VAL A 147 -19.22 -5.51 22.58
C VAL A 147 -20.39 -4.58 22.38
N GLU A 148 -20.43 -3.51 23.17
CA GLU A 148 -21.46 -2.48 23.04
C GLU A 148 -21.33 -1.76 21.70
N PRO A 149 -22.45 -1.49 21.01
CA PRO A 149 -22.41 -0.77 19.76
C PRO A 149 -22.05 0.70 20.02
N VAL A 150 -20.91 1.13 19.45
CA VAL A 150 -20.49 2.54 19.47
C VAL A 150 -20.79 3.18 18.12
N PHE A 151 -21.06 4.48 18.13
CA PHE A 151 -21.17 5.25 16.90
C PHE A 151 -19.86 5.97 16.58
N ASP A 152 -19.59 6.15 15.28
CA ASP A 152 -18.43 6.89 14.80
C ASP A 152 -18.74 8.39 14.74
N ILE A 153 -17.79 9.21 15.21
CA ILE A 153 -17.76 10.66 14.98
C ILE A 153 -16.46 11.03 14.25
N TYR A 154 -16.52 12.02 13.36
CA TYR A 154 -15.39 12.35 12.49
C TYR A 154 -14.84 13.73 12.81
N PHE A 155 -13.53 13.82 13.02
CA PHE A 155 -12.81 15.05 13.27
C PHE A 155 -11.84 15.34 12.13
N PHE A 156 -12.21 16.32 11.31
CA PHE A 156 -11.44 16.78 10.15
C PHE A 156 -10.49 17.90 10.56
N TYR A 157 -9.20 17.74 10.33
CA TYR A 157 -8.18 18.70 10.79
C TYR A 157 -7.06 18.90 9.75
N ASP A 158 -6.32 19.98 9.92
CA ASP A 158 -5.12 20.32 9.14
C ASP A 158 -3.86 20.06 9.97
N GLU A 159 -2.72 19.77 9.32
CA GLU A 159 -1.43 19.53 9.98
C GLU A 159 -0.97 20.73 10.81
N ASN A 160 -1.30 21.96 10.39
CA ASN A 160 -0.89 23.20 11.03
C ASN A 160 -1.94 23.73 12.03
N CYS A 161 -2.73 22.86 12.66
CA CYS A 161 -3.78 23.27 13.60
C CYS A 161 -3.28 23.35 15.06
N PRO A 162 -2.94 24.53 15.60
CA PRO A 162 -2.35 24.66 16.94
C PRO A 162 -3.32 24.31 18.07
N LYS A 163 -4.63 24.41 17.83
CA LYS A 163 -5.67 24.15 18.85
C LYS A 163 -6.29 22.74 18.77
N CYS A 164 -5.92 21.94 17.77
CA CYS A 164 -6.55 20.64 17.54
C CYS A 164 -6.24 19.62 18.64
N GLY A 165 -5.01 19.60 19.19
CA GLY A 165 -4.64 18.71 20.29
C GLY A 165 -5.57 18.88 21.50
N LYS A 166 -5.74 20.12 21.97
CA LYS A 166 -6.62 20.44 23.11
C LYS A 166 -8.08 20.05 22.85
N ILE A 167 -8.59 20.31 21.65
CA ILE A 167 -9.97 19.95 21.28
C ILE A 167 -10.16 18.44 21.24
N ILE A 168 -9.18 17.70 20.72
CA ILE A 168 -9.20 16.24 20.70
C ILE A 168 -9.27 15.69 22.13
N GLU A 169 -8.47 16.22 23.06
CA GLU A 169 -8.51 15.85 24.47
C GLU A 169 -9.87 16.16 25.11
N GLU A 170 -10.42 17.35 24.87
CA GLU A 170 -11.76 17.75 25.34
C GLU A 170 -12.85 16.79 24.83
N ILE A 171 -12.80 16.41 23.56
CA ILE A 171 -13.75 15.45 22.96
C ILE A 171 -13.52 14.07 23.58
N GLU A 172 -12.29 13.57 23.64
CA GLU A 172 -12.00 12.23 24.17
C GLU A 172 -12.40 12.09 25.65
N ALA A 173 -12.37 13.16 26.45
CA ALA A 173 -12.88 13.16 27.82
C ALA A 173 -14.39 12.86 27.92
N LEU A 174 -15.17 13.19 26.88
CA LEU A 174 -16.61 12.91 26.82
C LEU A 174 -16.94 11.43 26.66
N ARG A 175 -15.93 10.58 26.37
CA ARG A 175 -16.11 9.12 26.35
C ARG A 175 -16.53 8.53 27.69
N SER A 176 -16.25 9.21 28.78
CA SER A 176 -16.74 8.82 30.11
C SER A 176 -18.26 8.83 30.23
N LYS A 177 -18.96 9.55 29.34
CA LYS A 177 -20.41 9.76 29.37
C LYS A 177 -21.13 9.24 28.11
N TYR A 178 -20.43 9.16 26.98
CA TYR A 178 -20.99 8.76 25.69
C TYR A 178 -20.11 7.72 24.99
N ASN A 179 -20.71 6.63 24.51
CA ASN A 179 -19.99 5.54 23.84
C ASN A 179 -19.80 5.83 22.34
N PHE A 180 -18.67 6.45 21.98
CA PHE A 180 -18.34 6.79 20.60
C PHE A 180 -16.87 6.55 20.25
N ARG A 181 -16.62 6.40 18.95
CA ARG A 181 -15.26 6.33 18.38
C ARG A 181 -14.92 7.61 17.62
N LEU A 182 -13.84 8.28 18.04
CA LEU A 182 -13.34 9.49 17.38
C LEU A 182 -12.41 9.12 16.21
N ARG A 183 -12.88 9.31 14.97
CA ARG A 183 -12.11 9.13 13.74
C ARG A 183 -11.42 10.45 13.35
N LYS A 184 -10.10 10.51 13.45
CA LYS A 184 -9.30 11.69 13.10
C LYS A 184 -8.93 11.61 11.61
N LEU A 185 -9.35 12.59 10.81
CA LEU A 185 -9.17 12.61 9.36
C LEU A 185 -8.42 13.87 8.93
N LEU A 186 -7.27 13.68 8.26
CA LEU A 186 -6.43 14.80 7.83
C LEU A 186 -6.96 15.38 6.50
N ILE A 187 -7.22 16.68 6.44
CA ILE A 187 -7.88 17.30 5.29
C ILE A 187 -6.95 17.48 4.08
N SER A 188 -5.63 17.48 4.30
CA SER A 188 -4.64 17.45 3.22
C SER A 188 -4.76 16.19 2.36
N GLU A 189 -5.34 15.11 2.92
CA GLU A 189 -5.73 13.95 2.15
C GLU A 189 -7.02 14.23 1.38
N ARG A 190 -6.91 14.23 0.05
CA ARG A 190 -8.04 14.48 -0.87
C ARG A 190 -9.29 13.64 -0.57
N GLN A 191 -9.12 12.38 -0.14
CA GLN A 191 -10.24 11.49 0.19
C GLN A 191 -11.05 12.00 1.37
N ASN A 192 -10.37 12.53 2.39
CA ASN A 192 -11.01 13.08 3.59
C ASN A 192 -11.68 14.43 3.28
N PHE A 193 -11.07 15.26 2.43
CA PHE A 193 -11.68 16.50 1.94
C PHE A 193 -12.96 16.25 1.13
N GLU A 194 -12.95 15.29 0.21
CA GLU A 194 -14.13 14.93 -0.56
C GLU A 194 -15.21 14.29 0.32
N PHE A 195 -14.83 13.53 1.36
CA PHE A 195 -15.78 13.02 2.35
C PHE A 195 -16.47 14.17 3.09
N LEU A 196 -15.71 15.13 3.60
CA LEU A 196 -16.26 16.33 4.23
C LEU A 196 -17.21 17.10 3.27
N ALA A 197 -16.79 17.34 2.03
CA ALA A 197 -17.62 18.04 1.04
C ALA A 197 -18.96 17.35 0.75
N ARG A 198 -19.01 16.01 0.81
CA ARG A 198 -20.27 15.25 0.69
C ARG A 198 -21.16 15.43 1.92
N LEU A 199 -20.57 15.42 3.12
CA LEU A 199 -21.31 15.67 4.36
C LEU A 199 -21.93 17.07 4.33
N GLU A 200 -21.15 18.08 3.97
CA GLU A 200 -21.58 19.45 3.76
C GLU A 200 -22.75 19.55 2.77
N LYS A 201 -22.60 18.93 1.60
CA LYS A 201 -23.65 18.92 0.56
C LYS A 201 -24.93 18.22 1.04
N ARG A 202 -24.82 17.09 1.75
CA ARG A 202 -25.97 16.34 2.27
C ARG A 202 -26.73 17.15 3.32
N LEU A 203 -26.01 17.89 4.15
CA LEU A 203 -26.58 18.68 5.23
C LEU A 203 -26.99 20.10 4.78
N GLY A 204 -26.65 20.51 3.56
CA GLY A 204 -26.93 21.85 3.05
C GLY A 204 -26.13 22.94 3.78
N VAL A 205 -25.01 22.59 4.41
CA VAL A 205 -24.17 23.50 5.19
C VAL A 205 -22.77 23.51 4.60
N ARG A 206 -22.14 24.68 4.50
CA ARG A 206 -20.73 24.82 4.11
C ARG A 206 -19.95 25.39 5.28
N LYS A 207 -18.84 24.74 5.63
CA LYS A 207 -17.95 25.15 6.71
C LYS A 207 -16.58 25.50 6.14
N ASP A 208 -16.14 26.71 6.42
CA ASP A 208 -14.89 27.30 5.93
C ASP A 208 -13.78 27.33 6.99
N ARG A 209 -14.10 26.93 8.23
CA ARG A 209 -13.20 26.98 9.39
C ARG A 209 -12.84 25.57 9.86
N PHE A 210 -11.54 25.28 9.90
CA PHE A 210 -10.99 24.04 10.46
C PHE A 210 -10.57 24.22 11.92
N PRO A 211 -10.60 23.16 12.76
CA PRO A 211 -11.07 21.80 12.45
C PRO A 211 -12.61 21.72 12.33
N VAL A 212 -13.11 20.65 11.72
CA VAL A 212 -14.56 20.36 11.63
C VAL A 212 -14.87 19.06 12.34
N LEU A 213 -15.84 19.08 13.25
CA LEU A 213 -16.35 17.90 13.94
C LEU A 213 -17.73 17.53 13.37
N ALA A 214 -17.89 16.28 12.92
CA ALA A 214 -19.15 15.72 12.45
C ALA A 214 -19.71 14.72 13.48
N VAL A 215 -20.90 15.01 14.00
CA VAL A 215 -21.62 14.17 14.98
C VAL A 215 -23.08 14.10 14.60
N GLY A 216 -23.61 12.90 14.35
CA GLY A 216 -25.05 12.66 14.27
C GLY A 216 -25.89 13.54 13.32
N GLY A 217 -25.33 14.00 12.20
CA GLY A 217 -26.01 14.92 11.27
C GLY A 217 -25.69 16.40 11.47
N GLU A 218 -24.86 16.76 12.45
CA GLU A 218 -24.41 18.14 12.70
C GLU A 218 -22.92 18.29 12.34
N LEU A 219 -22.57 19.45 11.75
CA LEU A 219 -21.19 19.87 11.48
C LEU A 219 -20.85 21.10 12.33
N LEU A 220 -19.87 20.96 13.23
CA LEU A 220 -19.35 22.02 14.08
C LEU A 220 -17.97 22.44 13.58
N ALA A 221 -17.78 23.73 13.29
CA ALA A 221 -16.57 24.23 12.62
C ALA A 221 -15.79 25.24 13.47
N GLY A 222 -14.48 25.01 13.59
CA GLY A 222 -13.58 25.80 14.42
C GLY A 222 -13.74 25.53 15.91
N SER A 223 -12.76 25.99 16.70
CA SER A 223 -12.67 25.69 18.13
C SER A 223 -13.89 26.12 18.94
N ALA A 224 -14.47 27.29 18.64
CA ALA A 224 -15.58 27.84 19.42
C ALA A 224 -16.89 27.03 19.24
N GLU A 225 -17.23 26.65 18.01
CA GLU A 225 -18.43 25.85 17.74
C GLU A 225 -18.28 24.43 18.29
N ILE A 226 -17.07 23.86 18.22
CA ILE A 226 -16.81 22.52 18.72
C ILE A 226 -16.91 22.48 20.25
N SER A 227 -16.18 23.33 20.97
CA SER A 227 -16.20 23.32 22.44
C SER A 227 -17.58 23.69 23.01
N GLY A 228 -18.34 24.57 22.33
CA GLY A 228 -19.71 24.94 22.76
C GLY A 228 -20.81 23.97 22.31
N GLY A 229 -20.59 23.20 21.23
CA GLY A 229 -21.62 22.40 20.56
C GLY A 229 -21.46 20.89 20.69
N ALA A 230 -20.26 20.37 20.98
CA ALA A 230 -19.99 18.93 20.94
C ALA A 230 -20.85 18.13 21.91
N VAL A 231 -21.03 18.60 23.15
CA VAL A 231 -21.87 17.94 24.15
C VAL A 231 -23.33 17.89 23.71
N ARG A 232 -23.86 18.99 23.15
CA ARG A 232 -25.22 19.07 22.61
C ARG A 232 -25.41 18.06 21.47
N ALA A 233 -24.51 18.08 20.49
CA ALA A 233 -24.56 17.19 19.34
C ALA A 233 -24.48 15.70 19.76
N LEU A 234 -23.57 15.37 20.69
CA LEU A 234 -23.44 14.01 21.23
C LEU A 234 -24.67 13.58 22.02
N SER A 235 -25.24 14.46 22.86
CA SER A 235 -26.44 14.14 23.63
C SER A 235 -27.65 13.87 22.72
N ALA A 236 -27.85 14.66 21.67
CA ALA A 236 -28.93 14.47 20.71
C ALA A 236 -28.78 13.15 19.93
N PHE A 237 -27.53 12.81 19.57
CA PHE A 237 -27.27 11.61 18.78
C PHE A 237 -27.21 10.32 19.60
N SER A 238 -26.80 10.39 20.87
CA SER A 238 -26.74 9.23 21.79
C SER A 238 -28.08 8.53 22.03
N SER A 239 -29.19 9.16 21.64
CA SER A 239 -30.55 8.62 21.75
C SER A 239 -31.00 7.82 20.52
N TYR A 240 -30.22 7.82 19.43
CA TYR A 240 -30.56 7.11 18.19
C TYR A 240 -30.01 5.67 18.18
N PRO A 241 -30.70 4.70 17.54
CA PRO A 241 -30.21 3.33 17.42
C PRO A 241 -28.83 3.33 16.75
N PRO A 242 -27.84 2.57 17.26
CA PRO A 242 -26.49 2.52 16.69
C PRO A 242 -26.41 2.08 15.22
N GLU A 243 -27.49 1.46 14.73
CA GLU A 243 -27.68 1.01 13.34
C GLU A 243 -28.16 2.12 12.40
N THR A 244 -28.57 3.28 12.93
CA THR A 244 -28.87 4.45 12.09
C THR A 244 -27.58 5.04 11.55
N ALA A 245 -27.14 4.51 10.41
CA ALA A 245 -25.98 4.99 9.68
C ALA A 245 -26.26 6.37 9.05
N VAL A 246 -26.33 7.42 9.88
CA VAL A 246 -26.41 8.82 9.42
C VAL A 246 -25.14 9.16 8.61
N PHE A 247 -24.02 8.55 8.98
CA PHE A 247 -22.75 8.60 8.30
C PHE A 247 -22.20 7.19 8.11
N ASP A 248 -22.68 6.46 7.10
CA ASP A 248 -21.96 5.28 6.64
C ASP A 248 -20.69 5.72 5.90
N ALA A 249 -19.64 6.00 6.67
CA ALA A 249 -18.35 6.35 6.10
C ALA A 249 -17.72 5.15 5.39
N ASP A 250 -18.10 3.91 5.72
CA ASP A 250 -17.56 2.73 5.05
C ASP A 250 -18.17 2.58 3.66
N SER A 251 -19.48 2.74 3.45
CA SER A 251 -20.05 2.79 2.09
C SER A 251 -19.73 4.11 1.36
N GLY A 252 -19.61 5.23 2.06
CA GLY A 252 -19.18 6.51 1.49
C GLY A 252 -17.74 6.48 0.98
N ARG A 253 -16.81 5.93 1.79
CA ARG A 253 -15.39 5.76 1.48
C ARG A 253 -15.18 4.58 0.52
N ALA A 254 -15.92 3.48 0.63
CA ALA A 254 -15.89 2.38 -0.33
C ALA A 254 -16.43 2.81 -1.70
N ALA A 255 -17.54 3.55 -1.78
CA ALA A 255 -18.07 4.06 -3.05
C ALA A 255 -17.17 5.16 -3.67
N VAL A 256 -16.46 5.93 -2.83
CA VAL A 256 -15.31 6.77 -3.26
C VAL A 256 -14.24 5.85 -3.86
N LEU A 257 -13.74 4.87 -3.11
CA LEU A 257 -12.64 3.99 -3.51
C LEU A 257 -12.96 3.11 -4.73
N GLU A 258 -14.22 2.71 -4.91
CA GLU A 258 -14.72 1.88 -6.02
C GLU A 258 -14.88 2.71 -7.30
N LYS A 259 -15.47 3.91 -7.20
CA LYS A 259 -15.50 4.89 -8.30
C LYS A 259 -14.09 5.36 -8.67
N TYR A 260 -13.16 5.40 -7.71
CA TYR A 260 -11.76 5.69 -7.95
C TYR A 260 -10.93 4.47 -8.38
N GLY A 261 -11.37 3.23 -8.17
CA GLY A 261 -10.69 2.04 -8.71
C GLY A 261 -10.62 2.08 -10.25
N THR A 262 -11.71 2.50 -10.87
CA THR A 262 -11.84 2.70 -12.32
C THR A 262 -11.24 4.03 -12.79
N LEU A 263 -11.33 5.11 -11.99
CA LEU A 263 -10.66 6.38 -12.29
C LEU A 263 -9.16 6.41 -11.97
N LYS A 264 -8.56 5.39 -11.32
CA LYS A 264 -7.11 5.32 -11.03
C LYS A 264 -6.27 4.98 -12.26
N PHE A 265 -6.81 4.17 -13.17
CA PHE A 265 -6.09 3.72 -14.36
C PHE A 265 -5.93 4.84 -15.40
N PHE A 266 -7.00 5.55 -15.74
CA PHE A 266 -7.00 6.53 -16.83
C PHE A 266 -6.03 7.70 -16.64
N PRO A 267 -5.94 8.36 -15.46
CA PRO A 267 -4.98 9.44 -15.22
C PRO A 267 -3.54 8.94 -15.24
N VAL A 268 -3.28 7.75 -14.71
CA VAL A 268 -1.93 7.15 -14.71
C VAL A 268 -1.52 6.78 -16.14
N ALA A 269 -2.42 6.18 -16.92
CA ALA A 269 -2.17 5.87 -18.33
C ALA A 269 -2.01 7.15 -19.19
N ALA A 270 -2.82 8.18 -18.94
CA ALA A 270 -2.72 9.47 -19.62
C ALA A 270 -1.40 10.17 -19.25
N ALA A 271 -1.03 10.21 -17.97
CA ALA A 271 0.24 10.76 -17.52
C ALA A 271 1.42 10.02 -18.15
N ALA A 272 1.37 8.68 -18.20
CA ALA A 272 2.40 7.86 -18.86
C ALA A 272 2.51 8.15 -20.35
N LEU A 273 1.39 8.27 -21.07
CA LEU A 273 1.38 8.60 -22.50
C LEU A 273 1.94 10.01 -22.77
N VAL A 274 1.58 10.98 -21.94
CA VAL A 274 2.09 12.36 -22.06
C VAL A 274 3.58 12.41 -21.75
N ASP A 275 4.02 11.72 -20.70
CA ASP A 275 5.44 11.56 -20.33
C ASP A 275 6.23 10.89 -21.46
N GLY A 276 5.65 9.87 -22.12
CA GLY A 276 6.26 9.16 -23.24
C GLY A 276 6.43 9.99 -24.52
N ILE A 277 5.82 11.18 -24.63
CA ILE A 277 6.07 12.13 -25.72
C ILE A 277 7.34 12.91 -25.40
N ASN A 278 8.48 12.25 -25.54
CA ASN A 278 9.77 12.83 -25.21
C ASN A 278 10.60 13.17 -26.47
N PRO A 279 10.92 14.46 -26.69
CA PRO A 279 11.74 14.88 -27.83
C PRO A 279 13.15 14.25 -27.83
N CYS A 280 13.73 13.94 -26.67
CA CYS A 280 15.06 13.35 -26.59
C CYS A 280 15.09 11.91 -27.11
N ALA A 281 14.15 11.06 -26.65
CA ALA A 281 14.03 9.68 -27.12
C ALA A 281 13.64 9.62 -28.61
N PHE A 282 12.74 10.51 -29.05
CA PHE A 282 12.30 10.57 -30.45
C PHE A 282 13.46 10.96 -31.38
N ALA A 283 14.23 11.99 -31.02
CA ALA A 283 15.39 12.40 -31.79
C ALA A 283 16.44 11.27 -31.88
N GLY A 284 16.68 10.56 -30.78
CA GLY A 284 17.60 9.43 -30.72
C GLY A 284 17.21 8.31 -31.69
N ILE A 285 15.97 7.82 -31.61
CA ILE A 285 15.50 6.71 -32.46
C ILE A 285 15.45 7.11 -33.94
N ILE A 286 15.00 8.33 -34.26
CA ILE A 286 14.96 8.85 -35.64
C ILE A 286 16.38 8.93 -36.22
N PHE A 287 17.32 9.51 -35.47
CA PHE A 287 18.71 9.66 -35.90
C PHE A 287 19.37 8.30 -36.14
N LEU A 288 19.26 7.38 -35.18
CA LEU A 288 19.92 6.08 -35.25
C LEU A 288 19.39 5.23 -36.41
N ILE A 289 18.07 5.24 -36.62
CA ILE A 289 17.45 4.53 -37.73
C ILE A 289 17.86 5.15 -39.08
N SER A 290 17.85 6.47 -39.17
CA SER A 290 18.29 7.19 -40.39
C SER A 290 19.76 6.88 -40.70
N TYR A 291 20.62 6.86 -39.68
CA TYR A 291 22.04 6.53 -39.83
C TYR A 291 22.23 5.08 -40.30
N MET A 292 21.54 4.12 -39.68
CA MET A 292 21.62 2.71 -40.07
C MET A 292 21.09 2.46 -41.48
N SER A 293 20.02 3.15 -41.88
CA SER A 293 19.41 3.01 -43.20
C SER A 293 20.23 3.67 -44.31
N PHE A 294 20.60 4.95 -44.16
CA PHE A 294 21.19 5.73 -45.25
C PHE A 294 22.72 5.73 -45.26
N VAL A 295 23.36 5.67 -44.09
CA VAL A 295 24.83 5.73 -43.97
C VAL A 295 25.43 4.33 -43.96
N MET A 296 24.91 3.45 -43.09
CA MET A 296 25.41 2.09 -42.98
C MET A 296 24.78 1.10 -43.96
N LYS A 297 23.65 1.47 -44.60
CA LYS A 297 22.90 0.62 -45.56
C LYS A 297 22.58 -0.77 -44.98
N LYS A 298 22.25 -0.83 -43.69
CA LYS A 298 21.93 -2.10 -43.00
C LYS A 298 20.61 -2.67 -43.51
N PRO A 299 20.46 -4.01 -43.54
CA PRO A 299 19.21 -4.64 -43.95
C PRO A 299 18.07 -4.29 -42.98
N LYS A 300 16.83 -4.22 -43.49
CA LYS A 300 15.64 -3.87 -42.70
C LYS A 300 15.50 -4.69 -41.41
N ARG A 301 15.86 -5.98 -41.43
CA ARG A 301 15.84 -6.87 -40.26
C ARG A 301 16.72 -6.36 -39.12
N GLU A 302 17.94 -5.89 -39.43
CA GLU A 302 18.84 -5.35 -38.41
C GLU A 302 18.35 -4.03 -37.84
N ILE A 303 17.71 -3.19 -38.67
CA ILE A 303 17.08 -1.94 -38.23
C ILE A 303 15.94 -2.22 -37.25
N VAL A 304 15.13 -3.27 -37.51
CA VAL A 304 14.04 -3.66 -36.61
C VAL A 304 14.58 -4.16 -35.27
N ILE A 305 15.61 -5.02 -35.29
CA ILE A 305 16.26 -5.53 -34.06
C ILE A 305 16.86 -4.38 -33.25
N PHE A 306 17.49 -3.42 -33.92
CA PHE A 306 18.05 -2.26 -33.26
C PHE A 306 16.95 -1.37 -32.66
N GLY A 307 15.92 -1.03 -33.44
CA GLY A 307 14.84 -0.17 -32.98
C GLY A 307 14.04 -0.78 -31.83
N SER A 308 13.77 -2.10 -31.87
CA SER A 308 13.12 -2.79 -30.75
C SER A 308 14.01 -2.86 -29.51
N GLY A 309 15.32 -3.10 -29.67
CA GLY A 309 16.29 -3.07 -28.57
C GLY A 309 16.35 -1.70 -27.90
N TYR A 310 16.38 -0.63 -28.69
CA TYR A 310 16.34 0.74 -28.18
C TYR A 310 15.07 1.02 -27.36
N CYS A 311 13.88 0.71 -27.92
CA CYS A 311 12.61 0.91 -27.21
C CYS A 311 12.54 0.08 -25.92
N ALA A 312 13.00 -1.18 -25.97
CA ALA A 312 13.07 -2.05 -24.80
C ALA A 312 14.02 -1.50 -23.73
N GLY A 313 15.17 -0.95 -24.13
CA GLY A 313 16.12 -0.30 -23.23
C GLY A 313 15.53 0.91 -22.52
N VAL A 314 14.82 1.76 -23.29
CA VAL A 314 14.11 2.92 -22.73
C VAL A 314 13.07 2.49 -21.71
N GLY A 315 12.16 1.58 -22.09
CA GLY A 315 11.08 1.12 -21.21
C GLY A 315 11.57 0.35 -19.99
N ALA A 316 12.59 -0.49 -20.14
CA ALA A 316 13.17 -1.26 -19.03
C ALA A 316 13.87 -0.36 -18.02
N LEU A 317 14.68 0.61 -18.48
CA LEU A 317 15.35 1.51 -17.53
C LEU A 317 14.35 2.44 -16.84
N TYR A 318 13.29 2.86 -17.52
CA TYR A 318 12.23 3.66 -16.90
C TYR A 318 11.52 2.87 -15.78
N PHE A 319 11.21 1.60 -16.03
CA PHE A 319 10.69 0.69 -15.00
C PHE A 319 11.65 0.56 -13.81
N LEU A 320 12.95 0.40 -14.06
CA LEU A 320 13.97 0.33 -13.01
C LEU A 320 14.07 1.63 -12.19
N PHE A 321 13.96 2.81 -12.83
CA PHE A 321 13.89 4.08 -12.10
C PHE A 321 12.67 4.16 -11.19
N GLY A 322 11.53 3.61 -11.63
CA GLY A 322 10.34 3.53 -10.80
C GLY A 322 10.53 2.64 -9.57
N LEU A 323 11.19 1.48 -9.74
CA LEU A 323 11.55 0.61 -8.62
C LEU A 323 12.48 1.31 -7.63
N GLY A 324 13.53 1.99 -8.11
CA GLY A 324 14.43 2.76 -7.26
C GLY A 324 13.73 3.91 -6.54
N LEU A 325 12.78 4.56 -7.22
CA LEU A 325 12.00 5.65 -6.63
C LEU A 325 11.07 5.16 -5.51
N MET A 326 10.49 3.97 -5.61
CA MET A 326 9.66 3.39 -4.55
C MET A 326 10.39 3.31 -3.19
N GLU A 327 11.71 3.13 -3.21
CA GLU A 327 12.53 3.14 -2.00
C GLU A 327 12.94 4.55 -1.56
N LEU A 328 13.11 5.48 -2.51
CA LEU A 328 13.66 6.82 -2.28
C LEU A 328 12.63 7.88 -1.86
N VAL A 329 11.33 7.67 -2.10
CA VAL A 329 10.25 8.64 -1.78
C VAL A 329 10.18 9.02 -0.29
N ARG A 330 10.89 8.32 0.60
CA ARG A 330 10.99 8.63 2.03
C ARG A 330 12.05 9.70 2.39
N GLY A 331 12.87 10.16 1.44
CA GLY A 331 13.96 11.14 1.65
C GLY A 331 13.74 12.51 0.98
N LEU A 332 12.59 13.14 1.22
CA LEU A 332 12.07 14.27 0.41
C LEU A 332 12.81 15.62 0.53
N THR A 333 13.70 15.82 1.50
CA THR A 333 14.28 17.14 1.79
C THR A 333 15.55 17.46 0.98
N LEU A 334 16.35 16.46 0.60
CA LEU A 334 17.61 16.66 -0.13
C LEU A 334 17.40 16.95 -1.64
N MET A 335 16.27 16.53 -2.20
CA MET A 335 16.01 16.53 -3.65
C MET A 335 15.62 17.92 -4.21
N LYS A 336 15.08 18.82 -3.38
CA LYS A 336 14.59 20.13 -3.86
C LYS A 336 15.72 21.05 -4.34
N ALA A 337 16.85 21.08 -3.62
CA ALA A 337 18.00 21.90 -4.02
C ALA A 337 18.71 21.34 -5.26
N ALA A 338 18.88 20.01 -5.33
CA ALA A 338 19.46 19.33 -6.49
C ALA A 338 18.60 19.53 -7.76
N GLY A 339 17.27 19.45 -7.63
CA GLY A 339 16.35 19.69 -8.74
C GLY A 339 16.49 21.09 -9.35
N ARG A 340 16.63 22.14 -8.52
CA ARG A 340 16.77 23.52 -9.03
C ARG A 340 18.05 23.75 -9.83
N ALA A 341 19.19 23.31 -9.29
CA ALA A 341 20.47 23.41 -9.98
C ALA A 341 20.43 22.67 -11.34
N PHE A 342 19.76 21.51 -11.36
CA PHE A 342 19.59 20.73 -12.57
C PHE A 342 18.68 21.42 -13.62
N TYR A 343 17.51 21.94 -13.21
CA TYR A 343 16.61 22.67 -14.13
C TYR A 343 17.31 23.88 -14.75
N PHE A 344 18.11 24.60 -13.95
CA PHE A 344 18.90 25.71 -14.46
C PHE A 344 19.92 25.25 -15.51
N LEU A 345 20.68 24.19 -15.24
CA LEU A 345 21.67 23.65 -16.17
C LEU A 345 21.03 23.17 -17.48
N MET A 346 19.90 22.45 -17.41
CA MET A 346 19.17 21.99 -18.59
C MET A 346 18.50 23.14 -19.35
N GLY A 347 18.04 24.16 -18.64
CA GLY A 347 17.55 25.41 -19.23
C GLY A 347 18.62 26.11 -20.06
N VAL A 348 19.86 26.19 -19.55
CA VAL A 348 21.02 26.71 -20.29
C VAL A 348 21.36 25.84 -21.50
N LEU A 349 21.41 24.51 -21.34
CA LEU A 349 21.71 23.60 -22.44
C LEU A 349 20.69 23.70 -23.58
N THR A 350 19.39 23.70 -23.25
CA THR A 350 18.30 23.83 -24.23
C THR A 350 18.26 25.22 -24.86
N ALA A 351 18.60 26.29 -24.13
CA ALA A 351 18.79 27.62 -24.70
C ALA A 351 19.91 27.64 -25.74
N LEU A 352 21.06 27.02 -25.44
CA LEU A 352 22.17 26.89 -26.39
C LEU A 352 21.74 26.12 -27.65
N LEU A 353 21.01 25.01 -27.49
CA LEU A 353 20.47 24.24 -28.62
C LEU A 353 19.46 25.05 -29.46
N ALA A 354 18.63 25.87 -28.83
CA ALA A 354 17.70 26.77 -29.52
C ALA A 354 18.48 27.82 -30.35
N ILE A 355 19.45 28.49 -29.75
CA ILE A 355 20.31 29.49 -30.42
C ILE A 355 21.05 28.86 -31.61
N LEU A 356 21.67 27.70 -31.41
CA LEU A 356 22.37 26.99 -32.48
C LEU A 356 21.41 26.52 -33.58
N SER A 357 20.19 26.12 -33.25
CA SER A 357 19.16 25.77 -34.24
C SER A 357 18.71 26.98 -35.08
N VAL A 358 18.59 28.17 -34.48
CA VAL A 358 18.32 29.43 -35.19
C VAL A 358 19.51 29.82 -36.08
N ARG A 359 20.75 29.73 -35.58
CA ARG A 359 21.96 29.96 -36.37
C ARG A 359 21.98 29.05 -37.59
N ASP A 360 21.66 27.77 -37.42
CA ASP A 360 21.60 26.81 -38.51
C ASP A 360 20.58 27.18 -39.59
N VAL A 361 19.44 27.77 -39.23
CA VAL A 361 18.45 28.28 -40.20
C VAL A 361 19.06 29.39 -41.06
N ILE A 362 19.79 30.32 -40.43
CA ILE A 362 20.43 31.45 -41.13
C ILE A 362 21.56 30.96 -42.04
N VAL A 363 22.39 30.03 -41.54
CA VAL A 363 23.53 29.48 -42.28
C VAL A 363 23.06 28.61 -43.46
N PHE A 364 22.01 27.80 -43.27
CA PHE A 364 21.45 26.97 -44.33
C PHE A 364 20.82 27.82 -45.46
N ARG A 365 20.17 28.94 -45.12
CA ARG A 365 19.67 29.91 -46.12
C ARG A 365 20.79 30.60 -46.91
N LYS A 366 22.00 30.69 -46.35
CA LYS A 366 23.19 31.27 -46.98
C LYS A 366 24.09 30.23 -47.67
N GLY A 367 23.67 28.95 -47.72
CA GLY A 367 24.45 27.87 -48.32
C GLY A 367 25.68 27.43 -47.52
N GLY A 368 25.79 27.85 -46.24
CA GLY A 368 26.90 27.48 -45.37
C GLY A 368 26.68 26.16 -44.63
N GLU A 369 27.73 25.68 -43.96
CA GLU A 369 27.66 24.44 -43.20
C GLU A 369 26.95 24.61 -41.83
N PRO A 370 25.98 23.75 -41.48
CA PRO A 370 25.30 23.83 -40.19
C PRO A 370 26.26 23.55 -39.02
N ALA A 371 26.07 24.27 -37.92
CA ALA A 371 26.82 24.12 -36.67
C ALA A 371 26.42 22.86 -35.89
N LEU A 372 25.15 22.43 -35.95
CA LEU A 372 24.73 21.10 -35.44
C LEU A 372 25.01 20.00 -36.48
N LYS A 373 26.27 19.83 -36.87
CA LYS A 373 26.73 18.59 -37.53
C LYS A 373 27.69 17.86 -36.60
N VAL A 374 27.58 16.53 -36.57
CA VAL A 374 28.61 15.69 -35.95
C VAL A 374 29.91 15.92 -36.75
N PRO A 375 31.02 16.37 -36.13
CA PRO A 375 32.30 16.57 -36.83
C PRO A 375 32.73 15.30 -37.55
N ASP A 376 33.35 15.43 -38.72
CA ASP A 376 33.68 14.29 -39.57
C ASP A 376 34.59 13.27 -38.86
N ALA A 377 35.55 13.74 -38.06
CA ALA A 377 36.39 12.89 -37.23
C ALA A 377 35.59 12.07 -36.17
N LEU A 378 34.54 12.66 -35.59
CA LEU A 378 33.67 11.96 -34.65
C LEU A 378 32.76 10.97 -35.39
N ARG A 379 32.28 11.33 -36.57
CA ARG A 379 31.48 10.46 -37.44
C ARG A 379 32.27 9.22 -37.87
N ASP A 380 33.52 9.37 -38.27
CA ASP A 380 34.38 8.26 -38.69
C ASP A 380 34.71 7.33 -37.52
N ARG A 381 34.97 7.91 -36.34
CA ARG A 381 35.19 7.12 -35.12
C ARG A 381 33.93 6.39 -34.66
N MET A 382 32.77 7.03 -34.74
CA MET A 382 31.48 6.37 -34.51
C MET A 382 31.26 5.23 -35.50
N ARG A 383 31.66 5.38 -36.78
CA ARG A 383 31.51 4.36 -37.81
C ARG A 383 32.40 3.14 -37.55
N GLU A 384 33.65 3.36 -37.13
CA GLU A 384 34.59 2.28 -36.79
C GLU A 384 34.14 1.51 -35.52
N VAL A 385 33.71 2.25 -34.50
CA VAL A 385 33.19 1.68 -33.25
C VAL A 385 31.89 0.92 -33.53
N SER A 386 30.99 1.48 -34.36
CA SER A 386 29.73 0.84 -34.73
C SER A 386 29.94 -0.40 -35.60
N SER A 387 30.91 -0.41 -36.51
CA SER A 387 31.18 -1.59 -37.35
C SER A 387 31.78 -2.76 -36.56
N LYS A 388 32.55 -2.47 -35.50
CA LYS A 388 33.08 -3.47 -34.56
C LYS A 388 32.02 -3.97 -33.56
N LEU A 389 31.17 -3.08 -33.03
CA LEU A 389 30.19 -3.41 -31.98
C LEU A 389 28.87 -3.99 -32.53
N LEU A 390 28.37 -3.51 -33.69
CA LEU A 390 27.16 -4.05 -34.34
C LEU A 390 27.48 -5.29 -35.21
N GLY A 391 28.19 -6.25 -34.62
CA GLY A 391 28.36 -7.60 -35.17
C GLY A 391 27.06 -8.42 -35.12
N ARG A 392 27.03 -9.55 -35.84
CA ARG A 392 25.88 -10.48 -35.84
C ARG A 392 25.66 -11.04 -34.43
N GLY A 393 24.63 -10.56 -33.74
CA GLY A 393 24.14 -11.09 -32.46
C GLY A 393 24.10 -10.08 -31.30
N THR A 394 24.93 -9.04 -31.33
CA THR A 394 25.02 -8.05 -30.24
C THR A 394 24.24 -6.76 -30.48
N THR A 395 23.71 -6.56 -31.69
CA THR A 395 22.96 -5.35 -32.09
C THR A 395 21.84 -4.97 -31.13
N PHE A 396 21.07 -5.96 -30.65
CA PHE A 396 19.98 -5.71 -29.70
C PHE A 396 20.50 -5.17 -28.37
N LEU A 397 21.54 -5.80 -27.81
CA LEU A 397 22.12 -5.40 -26.52
C LEU A 397 22.70 -3.99 -26.59
N TYR A 398 23.42 -3.65 -27.66
CA TYR A 398 23.94 -2.28 -27.82
C TYR A 398 22.81 -1.26 -27.96
N ALA A 399 21.77 -1.57 -28.73
CA ALA A 399 20.62 -0.69 -28.84
C ALA A 399 19.90 -0.52 -27.49
N PHE A 400 19.76 -1.61 -26.72
CA PHE A 400 19.19 -1.60 -25.38
C PHE A 400 19.99 -0.72 -24.43
N LEU A 401 21.32 -0.82 -24.42
CA LEU A 401 22.18 0.03 -23.60
C LEU A 401 22.12 1.50 -24.02
N ILE A 402 22.11 1.79 -25.32
CA ILE A 402 21.94 3.16 -25.84
C ILE A 402 20.58 3.72 -25.41
N GLY A 403 19.51 2.93 -25.57
CA GLY A 403 18.16 3.29 -25.13
C GLY A 403 18.11 3.58 -23.63
N GLY A 404 18.75 2.74 -22.82
CA GLY A 404 18.92 2.98 -21.38
C GLY A 404 19.63 4.30 -21.10
N VAL A 405 20.80 4.55 -21.69
CA VAL A 405 21.52 5.81 -21.49
C VAL A 405 20.66 7.02 -21.85
N VAL A 406 19.90 6.97 -22.95
CA VAL A 406 18.97 8.04 -23.33
C VAL A 406 17.84 8.20 -22.31
N SER A 407 17.28 7.09 -21.83
CA SER A 407 16.25 7.07 -20.78
C SER A 407 16.74 7.69 -19.46
N SER A 408 18.03 7.57 -19.13
CA SER A 408 18.61 8.28 -17.97
C SER A 408 18.52 9.81 -18.12
N PHE A 409 18.80 10.35 -19.31
CA PHE A 409 18.67 11.79 -19.56
C PHE A 409 17.21 12.23 -19.60
N GLU A 410 16.35 11.38 -20.16
CA GLU A 410 14.90 11.59 -20.21
C GLU A 410 14.27 11.66 -18.82
N PHE A 411 14.56 10.71 -17.94
CA PHE A 411 14.06 10.68 -16.56
C PHE A 411 14.32 12.00 -15.83
N VAL A 412 15.46 12.66 -16.10
CA VAL A 412 15.74 13.96 -15.47
C VAL A 412 14.96 15.12 -16.11
N CYS A 413 14.63 15.03 -17.39
CA CYS A 413 13.86 16.05 -18.11
C CYS A 413 12.35 15.94 -17.85
N THR A 414 11.82 14.72 -17.75
CA THR A 414 10.39 14.43 -17.64
C THR A 414 9.99 13.89 -16.26
N GLY A 415 10.96 13.76 -15.35
CA GLY A 415 10.76 13.35 -13.96
C GLY A 415 9.71 14.16 -13.19
N GLN A 416 9.38 15.38 -13.64
CA GLN A 416 8.29 16.16 -13.06
C GLN A 416 6.90 15.53 -13.22
N ILE A 417 6.66 14.77 -14.29
CA ILE A 417 5.41 14.06 -14.50
C ILE A 417 5.52 12.68 -13.85
N TYR A 418 6.68 12.04 -13.99
CA TYR A 418 6.91 10.70 -13.50
C TYR A 418 6.92 10.60 -11.96
N LEU A 419 7.68 11.47 -11.27
CA LEU A 419 7.87 11.41 -9.81
C LEU A 419 6.54 11.57 -9.06
N PRO A 420 5.68 12.57 -9.33
CA PRO A 420 4.40 12.71 -8.63
C PRO A 420 3.42 11.59 -8.96
N THR A 421 3.46 11.08 -10.20
CA THR A 421 2.58 9.98 -10.62
C THR A 421 2.94 8.68 -9.91
N ILE A 422 4.24 8.34 -9.81
CA ILE A 422 4.68 7.16 -9.06
C ILE A 422 4.45 7.34 -7.56
N ALA A 423 4.69 8.52 -6.99
CA ALA A 423 4.34 8.80 -5.59
C ALA A 423 2.83 8.63 -5.32
N TYR A 424 1.97 9.04 -6.25
CA TYR A 424 0.53 8.81 -6.19
C TYR A 424 0.17 7.31 -6.27
N VAL A 425 0.79 6.57 -7.20
CA VAL A 425 0.56 5.12 -7.34
C VAL A 425 0.99 4.37 -6.08
N VAL A 426 2.14 4.72 -5.50
CA VAL A 426 2.66 4.09 -4.28
C VAL A 426 1.80 4.42 -3.06
N SER A 427 1.33 5.66 -2.92
CA SER A 427 0.49 6.07 -1.79
C SER A 427 -0.94 5.51 -1.84
N THR A 428 -1.42 5.11 -3.02
CA THR A 428 -2.79 4.60 -3.19
C THR A 428 -2.87 3.08 -3.36
N ALA A 429 -1.75 2.38 -3.47
CA ALA A 429 -1.69 0.93 -3.60
C ALA A 429 -1.81 0.25 -2.23
N SER A 430 -2.76 -0.68 -2.09
CA SER A 430 -2.98 -1.41 -0.83
C SER A 430 -1.89 -2.45 -0.56
N TYR A 431 -1.24 -2.98 -1.60
CA TYR A 431 -0.21 -4.02 -1.51
C TYR A 431 0.92 -3.80 -2.52
N ARG A 432 2.13 -4.28 -2.20
CA ARG A 432 3.33 -4.12 -3.07
C ARG A 432 3.13 -4.66 -4.49
N ALA A 433 2.44 -5.78 -4.65
CA ALA A 433 2.17 -6.36 -5.97
C ALA A 433 1.34 -5.43 -6.86
N GLN A 434 0.40 -4.68 -6.28
CA GLN A 434 -0.42 -3.72 -7.02
C GLN A 434 0.42 -2.52 -7.48
N ALA A 435 1.30 -1.99 -6.63
CA ALA A 435 2.21 -0.91 -7.00
C ALA A 435 3.17 -1.33 -8.13
N LEU A 436 3.72 -2.55 -8.05
CA LEU A 436 4.58 -3.11 -9.10
C LEU A 436 3.85 -3.27 -10.43
N PHE A 437 2.61 -3.77 -10.40
CA PHE A 437 1.80 -3.92 -11.62
C PHE A 437 1.46 -2.56 -12.24
N SER A 438 1.08 -1.57 -11.44
CA SER A 438 0.82 -0.21 -11.91
C SER A 438 2.07 0.45 -12.49
N LEU A 439 3.24 0.21 -11.91
CA LEU A 439 4.52 0.71 -12.43
C LEU A 439 4.90 0.07 -13.77
N LEU A 440 4.69 -1.25 -13.89
CA LEU A 440 4.90 -1.97 -15.14
C LEU A 440 3.98 -1.40 -16.23
N LEU A 441 2.71 -1.20 -15.90
CA LEU A 441 1.72 -0.66 -16.81
C LEU A 441 2.07 0.77 -17.23
N TYR A 442 2.48 1.63 -16.29
CA TYR A 442 3.00 2.96 -16.59
C TYR A 442 4.13 2.89 -17.62
N SER A 443 5.12 2.03 -17.39
CA SER A 443 6.31 1.90 -18.26
C SER A 443 5.94 1.42 -19.67
N VAL A 444 4.93 0.55 -19.79
CA VAL A 444 4.38 0.13 -21.09
C VAL A 444 3.73 1.30 -21.81
N PHE A 445 2.80 2.01 -21.17
CA PHE A 445 2.10 3.16 -21.79
C PHE A 445 3.08 4.27 -22.17
N PHE A 446 4.08 4.51 -21.34
CA PHE A 446 5.18 5.42 -21.61
C PHE A 446 5.99 5.05 -22.86
N THR A 447 6.20 3.76 -23.13
CA THR A 447 6.99 3.31 -24.29
C THR A 447 6.17 3.33 -25.60
N LEU A 448 4.83 3.38 -25.54
CA LEU A 448 3.96 3.31 -26.72
C LEU A 448 4.16 4.46 -27.73
N PRO A 449 4.24 5.74 -27.35
CA PRO A 449 4.50 6.83 -28.29
C PRO A 449 5.84 6.64 -29.03
N LEU A 450 6.88 6.19 -28.33
CA LEU A 450 8.19 5.90 -28.92
C LEU A 450 8.12 4.76 -29.94
N LEU A 451 7.41 3.68 -29.61
CA LEU A 451 7.14 2.56 -30.53
C LEU A 451 6.37 3.03 -31.78
N ALA A 452 5.39 3.93 -31.61
CA ALA A 452 4.63 4.49 -32.73
C ALA A 452 5.54 5.31 -33.67
N VAL A 453 6.41 6.17 -33.11
CA VAL A 453 7.40 6.93 -33.88
C VAL A 453 8.38 5.99 -34.60
N PHE A 454 8.87 4.96 -33.92
CA PHE A 454 9.73 3.94 -34.51
C PHE A 454 9.09 3.29 -35.73
N ILE A 455 7.85 2.80 -35.60
CA ILE A 455 7.10 2.16 -36.69
C ILE A 455 6.88 3.15 -37.85
N PHE A 456 6.46 4.38 -37.53
CA PHE A 456 6.23 5.42 -38.53
C PHE A 456 7.50 5.70 -39.36
N VAL A 457 8.63 5.94 -38.70
CA VAL A 457 9.91 6.21 -39.39
C VAL A 457 10.36 4.99 -40.20
N PHE A 458 10.28 3.79 -39.64
CA PHE A 458 10.68 2.56 -40.32
C PHE A 458 9.90 2.32 -41.62
N THR A 459 8.57 2.51 -41.59
CA THR A 459 7.71 2.37 -42.78
C THR A 459 7.91 3.51 -43.79
N GLY A 460 8.09 4.73 -43.30
CA GLY A 460 8.23 5.92 -44.13
C GLY A 460 9.55 6.00 -44.89
N MET A 461 10.65 5.47 -44.34
CA MET A 461 11.96 5.44 -45.01
C MET A 461 11.97 4.67 -46.34
N SER A 462 11.00 3.78 -46.59
CA SER A 462 10.85 3.12 -47.89
C SER A 462 10.34 4.03 -49.01
N SER A 463 9.81 5.22 -48.70
CA SER A 463 9.25 6.14 -49.70
C SER A 463 10.27 7.20 -50.09
N VAL A 464 10.74 7.16 -51.34
CA VAL A 464 11.60 8.20 -51.95
C VAL A 464 10.94 9.59 -51.85
N GLY A 465 9.60 9.65 -51.88
CA GLY A 465 8.83 10.89 -51.72
C GLY A 465 9.00 11.54 -50.34
N MET A 466 9.15 10.75 -49.28
CA MET A 466 9.27 11.27 -47.91
C MET A 466 10.63 11.92 -47.65
N ILE A 467 11.69 11.40 -48.27
CA ILE A 467 13.05 11.97 -48.20
C ILE A 467 13.09 13.33 -48.91
N THR A 468 12.44 13.45 -50.07
CA THR A 468 12.32 14.72 -50.80
C THR A 468 11.46 15.73 -50.05
N PHE A 469 10.37 15.28 -49.42
CA PHE A 469 9.53 16.11 -48.55
C PHE A 469 10.30 16.65 -47.34
N LEU A 470 11.06 15.79 -46.64
CA LEU A 470 11.91 16.16 -45.51
C LEU A 470 12.98 17.17 -45.93
N LYS A 471 13.67 16.94 -47.05
CA LYS A 471 14.67 17.87 -47.61
C LYS A 471 14.09 19.24 -47.92
N LYS A 472 12.88 19.28 -48.51
CA LYS A 472 12.19 20.54 -48.85
C LYS A 472 11.78 21.34 -47.61
N HIS A 473 11.53 20.68 -46.48
CA HIS A 473 11.08 21.31 -45.24
C HIS A 473 12.14 21.34 -44.13
N VAL A 474 13.43 21.12 -44.44
CA VAL A 474 14.52 21.15 -43.43
C VAL A 474 14.54 22.48 -42.68
N VAL A 475 14.34 23.60 -43.38
CA VAL A 475 14.31 24.94 -42.77
C VAL A 475 13.14 25.05 -41.79
N THR A 476 11.96 24.56 -42.15
CA THR A 476 10.78 24.54 -41.29
C THR A 476 10.99 23.63 -40.08
N ALA A 477 11.59 22.46 -40.26
CA ALA A 477 11.91 21.53 -39.18
C ALA A 477 12.92 22.13 -38.18
N LYS A 478 13.95 22.83 -38.67
CA LYS A 478 14.92 23.53 -37.80
C LYS A 478 14.29 24.70 -37.04
N LEU A 479 13.38 25.44 -37.66
CA LEU A 479 12.58 26.47 -37.00
C LEU A 479 11.66 25.89 -35.91
N LEU A 480 10.99 24.77 -36.20
CA LEU A 480 10.17 24.04 -35.21
C LEU A 480 11.01 23.55 -34.04
N ASN A 481 12.20 22.99 -34.29
CA ASN A 481 13.11 22.58 -33.22
C ASN A 481 13.60 23.77 -32.39
N ALA A 482 13.94 24.89 -33.02
CA ALA A 482 14.32 26.11 -32.31
C ALA A 482 13.21 26.63 -31.41
N LEU A 483 11.97 26.66 -31.92
CA LEU A 483 10.78 27.05 -31.15
C LEU A 483 10.54 26.08 -29.98
N LEU A 484 10.62 24.77 -30.24
CA LEU A 484 10.43 23.72 -29.24
C LEU A 484 11.47 23.83 -28.11
N PHE A 485 12.77 23.90 -28.46
CA PHE A 485 13.84 24.03 -27.48
C PHE A 485 13.76 25.37 -26.73
N GLY A 486 13.36 26.45 -27.40
CA GLY A 486 13.14 27.74 -26.75
C GLY A 486 11.99 27.71 -25.74
N ALA A 487 10.85 27.11 -26.10
CA ALA A 487 9.72 26.93 -25.20
C ALA A 487 10.09 26.04 -24.00
N PHE A 488 10.82 24.95 -24.24
CA PHE A 488 11.30 24.05 -23.20
C PHE A 488 12.30 24.74 -22.26
N SER A 489 13.21 25.54 -22.80
CA SER A 489 14.16 26.34 -22.02
C SER A 489 13.43 27.35 -21.12
N ALA A 490 12.45 28.09 -21.66
CA ALA A 490 11.63 29.02 -20.89
C ALA A 490 10.86 28.32 -19.76
N TYR A 491 10.28 27.15 -20.05
CA TYR A 491 9.60 26.31 -19.06
C TYR A 491 10.57 25.86 -17.94
N LEU A 492 11.75 25.36 -18.29
CA LEU A 492 12.75 24.91 -17.33
C LEU A 492 13.27 26.05 -16.44
N PHE A 493 13.49 27.24 -17.00
CA PHE A 493 13.87 28.42 -16.21
C PHE A 493 12.75 28.89 -15.29
N PHE A 494 11.49 28.88 -15.74
CA PHE A 494 10.34 29.21 -14.89
C PHE A 494 10.32 28.29 -13.65
N PHE A 495 10.46 26.98 -13.82
CA PHE A 495 10.49 26.04 -12.70
C PHE A 495 11.75 26.15 -11.84
N ALA A 496 12.90 26.47 -12.42
CA ALA A 496 14.13 26.71 -11.65
C ALA A 496 14.02 27.93 -10.72
N LEU A 497 13.29 28.97 -11.14
CA LEU A 497 13.13 30.24 -10.42
C LEU A 497 11.92 30.26 -9.47
N SER A 498 10.91 29.42 -9.68
CA SER A 498 9.65 29.40 -8.92
C SER A 498 9.65 28.47 -7.70
N GLY A 499 10.65 27.61 -7.55
CA GLY A 499 10.80 26.66 -6.44
C GLY A 499 11.93 27.02 -5.49
#